data_AF-A0A4U3FBI6-F1
#
_entry.id   AF-A0A4U3FBI6-F1
#
_cell.length_a   1.000
_cell.length_b   1.000
_cell.length_c   1.000
_cell.angle_alpha   90.00
_cell.angle_beta   90.00
_cell.angle_gamma   90.00
#
_symmetry.space_group_name_H-M   'P 1'
#
loop_
_entity.id
_entity.type
_entity.pdbx_description
1 polymer ?
#
loop_
_entity_poly.entity_id
_entity_poly.type
_entity_poly.pdbx_seq_one_letter_code
_entity_poly.pdbx_strand_id
1 'polypeptide(L)'
;MRKKGYYILLLTAVIALAGCNNNASEPANPSTSTTSSIETSTENTETATQQTTTNDPLAAATPVKVVVQNDKESYSTTPNDAKDISNSPAQQQIQKLIESVAVTLDDNGNFNPKEPITRSQFIQWMYGYDNKEIKLKNNPNASFDDVASDNPDYLLIEGLYTSGVITGFPDGTMKLNKSLTREELTLLWGWYQSDGDVVDSAVSPEIHLQALKNYSDYKKIGHIFIDAVYRYGANDDSEYTNVFGKNNKLQPQQAVTREQAAKWIVDYTKIEDREEEDTDDVKANFETSASTTVTVTDLSHNIAQNDIVNLLSSGAASVDTNGHFNPNDFITRRDFIEWMYRYHPIEESTPLTEFTPFVDVAENDPDYALIQKLQQTDQIVGFDDHSLKLDQPLTREQLCLLWTAYTNISSLKDPIVSPSVTQTNLLNYIDGKEVGKDYKNKEFYQQAVLPFLIGDREYRQVFGYVPHIQPQAEVSRAEAAQWIVKFTDKDD
;
A
#
# COMPACT_ATOMS: atom_id res chain seq x y z
N MET A 1 -30.91 -3.51 -46.95
CA MET A 1 -30.62 -2.90 -48.28
C MET A 1 -30.74 -1.38 -48.17
N ARG A 2 -29.90 -0.59 -48.89
CA ARG A 2 -29.71 0.89 -48.75
C ARG A 2 -29.14 1.27 -47.37
N LYS A 3 -27.86 1.63 -47.15
CA LYS A 3 -26.70 2.14 -47.93
C LYS A 3 -26.62 3.68 -48.04
N LYS A 4 -25.47 4.21 -47.56
CA LYS A 4 -24.94 5.59 -47.55
C LYS A 4 -25.39 6.49 -46.36
N GLY A 5 -24.51 7.31 -45.76
CA GLY A 5 -23.10 7.61 -46.15
C GLY A 5 -22.21 8.09 -44.99
N TYR A 6 -20.89 7.93 -45.20
CA TYR A 6 -19.82 8.44 -44.34
C TYR A 6 -19.63 9.95 -44.51
N TYR A 7 -19.16 10.63 -43.47
CA TYR A 7 -18.36 11.85 -43.61
C TYR A 7 -17.00 11.64 -42.94
N ILE A 8 -15.94 11.76 -43.73
CA ILE A 8 -14.55 11.84 -43.28
C ILE A 8 -14.18 13.31 -43.31
N LEU A 9 -13.58 13.83 -42.24
CA LEU A 9 -13.07 15.20 -42.19
C LEU A 9 -11.57 15.17 -41.96
N LEU A 10 -10.83 15.21 -43.06
CA LEU A 10 -9.38 15.39 -43.11
C LEU A 10 -9.06 16.88 -42.91
N LEU A 11 -8.15 17.19 -41.99
CA LEU A 11 -7.47 18.49 -41.94
C LEU A 11 -5.95 18.24 -42.04
N THR A 12 -5.30 18.87 -43.03
CA THR A 12 -3.85 18.77 -43.23
C THR A 12 -3.26 20.10 -43.70
N ALA A 13 -2.03 20.37 -43.25
CA ALA A 13 -1.14 21.47 -43.65
C ALA A 13 -1.62 22.90 -43.21
N VAL A 14 -0.75 23.90 -43.01
CA VAL A 14 0.54 24.20 -43.66
C VAL A 14 1.59 24.74 -42.67
N ILE A 15 2.87 24.42 -42.92
CA ILE A 15 4.06 24.96 -42.24
C ILE A 15 4.43 26.34 -42.82
N ALA A 16 4.85 27.29 -41.97
CA ALA A 16 5.54 28.51 -42.40
C ALA A 16 6.79 28.77 -41.55
N LEU A 17 7.96 28.83 -42.21
CA LEU A 17 9.26 29.20 -41.63
C LEU A 17 9.74 30.52 -42.26
N ALA A 18 10.18 31.47 -41.44
CA ALA A 18 11.08 32.56 -41.82
C ALA A 18 11.72 33.22 -40.58
N GLY A 19 13.06 33.32 -40.53
CA GLY A 19 13.79 34.32 -39.70
C GLY A 19 13.73 35.72 -40.35
N CYS A 20 14.44 36.79 -39.95
CA CYS A 20 15.59 37.03 -39.05
C CYS A 20 15.81 38.58 -38.98
N ASN A 21 16.59 39.25 -38.12
CA ASN A 21 17.41 38.97 -36.93
C ASN A 21 17.75 40.33 -36.21
N ASN A 22 18.65 40.33 -35.21
CA ASN A 22 19.46 41.45 -34.67
C ASN A 22 18.79 42.34 -33.59
N ASN A 23 19.39 42.58 -32.41
CA ASN A 23 20.73 43.13 -32.18
C ASN A 23 21.36 42.78 -30.81
N ALA A 24 22.68 42.51 -30.82
CA ALA A 24 23.75 42.99 -29.92
C ALA A 24 23.67 42.76 -28.38
N SER A 25 24.77 42.52 -27.63
CA SER A 25 26.19 42.83 -27.87
C SER A 25 27.15 41.89 -27.11
N GLU A 26 28.35 41.68 -27.66
CA GLU A 26 29.59 41.23 -26.97
C GLU A 26 30.46 42.48 -26.60
N PRO A 27 31.70 42.39 -26.03
CA PRO A 27 32.50 41.25 -25.52
C PRO A 27 33.14 41.49 -24.13
N ALA A 28 33.90 40.50 -23.61
CA ALA A 28 35.33 40.68 -23.22
C ALA A 28 35.92 39.48 -22.45
N ASN A 29 37.15 39.10 -22.81
CA ASN A 29 38.04 38.20 -22.06
C ASN A 29 39.30 39.02 -21.67
N PRO A 30 39.91 38.81 -20.49
CA PRO A 30 41.37 38.74 -20.49
C PRO A 30 41.99 37.71 -19.51
N SER A 31 43.24 37.36 -19.80
CA SER A 31 44.04 36.32 -19.15
C SER A 31 44.89 36.80 -17.96
N THR A 32 45.51 35.84 -17.25
CA THR A 32 46.59 35.99 -16.23
C THR A 32 46.16 36.56 -14.86
N SER A 33 46.61 36.02 -13.72
CA SER A 33 48.01 35.71 -13.35
C SER A 33 48.13 34.80 -12.12
N THR A 34 49.30 34.20 -11.93
CA THR A 34 49.64 33.30 -10.82
C THR A 34 50.02 34.07 -9.55
N THR A 35 49.48 33.67 -8.39
CA THR A 35 50.15 33.92 -7.10
C THR A 35 49.98 32.71 -6.18
N SER A 36 51.06 32.35 -5.48
CA SER A 36 51.09 31.22 -4.55
C SER A 36 51.04 31.72 -3.11
N SER A 37 50.25 31.07 -2.27
CA SER A 37 50.35 31.15 -0.81
C SER A 37 49.99 29.81 -0.21
N ILE A 38 50.98 29.17 0.40
CA ILE A 38 50.86 27.95 1.19
C ILE A 38 50.27 28.32 2.55
N GLU A 39 49.29 27.57 3.07
CA GLU A 39 49.35 27.04 4.45
C GLU A 39 48.23 26.04 4.81
N THR A 40 48.65 24.99 5.52
CA THR A 40 47.88 24.06 6.38
C THR A 40 46.61 23.38 5.82
N SER A 41 46.81 22.15 5.38
CA SER A 41 45.82 21.07 5.49
C SER A 41 45.56 20.72 6.96
N THR A 42 44.32 20.88 7.44
CA THR A 42 43.79 20.05 8.53
C THR A 42 42.97 18.92 7.93
N GLU A 43 43.50 17.72 8.11
CA GLU A 43 42.97 16.45 7.65
C GLU A 43 41.73 16.04 8.46
N ASN A 44 40.54 16.20 7.88
CA ASN A 44 39.31 15.53 8.33
C ASN A 44 38.92 14.52 7.27
N THR A 45 39.53 13.33 7.35
CA THR A 45 39.30 12.22 6.44
C THR A 45 38.07 11.43 6.90
N GLU A 46 36.87 11.91 6.57
CA GLU A 46 35.68 11.05 6.53
C GLU A 46 35.67 10.26 5.22
N THR A 47 36.28 9.08 5.26
CA THR A 47 36.29 8.14 4.14
C THR A 47 34.88 7.56 3.96
N ALA A 48 34.10 8.13 3.04
CA ALA A 48 32.97 7.42 2.44
C ALA A 48 33.51 6.22 1.64
N THR A 49 33.60 5.05 2.27
CA THR A 49 34.05 3.82 1.62
C THR A 49 32.99 3.32 0.64
N GLN A 50 33.34 3.33 -0.64
CA GLN A 50 32.49 2.85 -1.73
C GLN A 50 32.17 1.35 -1.55
N GLN A 51 30.91 1.00 -1.79
CA GLN A 51 30.51 -0.39 -2.03
C GLN A 51 31.01 -0.77 -3.44
N THR A 52 32.18 -1.42 -3.52
CA THR A 52 32.64 -2.04 -4.77
C THR A 52 31.77 -3.25 -5.08
N THR A 53 30.69 -3.04 -5.81
CA THR A 53 29.90 -4.11 -6.41
C THR A 53 30.78 -4.88 -7.38
N THR A 54 30.86 -6.20 -7.22
CA THR A 54 31.30 -7.06 -8.30
C THR A 54 30.22 -7.00 -9.39
N ASN A 55 30.56 -6.50 -10.58
CA ASN A 55 29.65 -6.42 -11.75
C ASN A 55 29.34 -7.81 -12.37
N ASP A 56 29.29 -8.85 -11.52
CA ASP A 56 28.87 -10.19 -11.86
C ASP A 56 27.42 -10.35 -11.38
N PRO A 57 26.44 -10.48 -12.30
CA PRO A 57 25.03 -10.62 -11.94
C PRO A 57 24.72 -11.98 -11.29
N LEU A 58 25.63 -12.95 -11.36
CA LEU A 58 25.50 -14.27 -10.75
C LEU A 58 26.21 -14.40 -9.40
N ALA A 59 27.03 -13.42 -9.00
CA ALA A 59 27.78 -13.46 -7.75
C ALA A 59 26.86 -13.44 -6.52
N ALA A 60 27.19 -14.30 -5.55
CA ALA A 60 26.50 -14.37 -4.27
C ALA A 60 26.54 -13.02 -3.53
N ALA A 61 25.47 -12.69 -2.81
CA ALA A 61 25.42 -11.52 -1.97
C ALA A 61 26.53 -11.55 -0.89
N THR A 62 27.16 -10.41 -0.63
CA THR A 62 28.17 -10.28 0.42
C THR A 62 27.56 -9.55 1.60
N PRO A 63 27.42 -10.19 2.78
CA PRO A 63 26.80 -9.56 3.93
C PRO A 63 27.50 -8.27 4.37
N VAL A 64 26.69 -7.27 4.74
CA VAL A 64 27.14 -5.95 5.20
C VAL A 64 26.49 -5.61 6.54
N LYS A 65 27.16 -4.79 7.35
CA LYS A 65 26.57 -4.27 8.57
C LYS A 65 25.70 -3.06 8.25
N VAL A 66 24.41 -3.10 8.56
CA VAL A 66 23.49 -1.97 8.35
C VAL A 66 23.38 -1.12 9.62
N VAL A 67 23.36 0.20 9.47
CA VAL A 67 23.13 1.19 10.54
C VAL A 67 22.02 2.14 10.10
N VAL A 68 20.89 2.16 10.83
CA VAL A 68 19.78 3.08 10.55
C VAL A 68 20.00 4.39 11.32
N GLN A 69 19.96 5.52 10.62
CA GLN A 69 20.01 6.86 11.20
C GLN A 69 18.59 7.35 11.48
N ASN A 70 18.14 7.23 12.73
CA ASN A 70 16.85 7.76 13.17
C ASN A 70 16.98 9.22 13.63
N ASP A 71 16.13 10.09 13.08
CA ASP A 71 15.95 11.43 13.63
C ASP A 71 15.23 11.35 14.99
N LYS A 72 15.69 12.16 15.96
CA LYS A 72 15.18 12.13 17.33
C LYS A 72 13.87 12.92 17.47
N GLU A 73 12.74 12.31 17.12
CA GLU A 73 11.43 12.83 17.50
C GLU A 73 10.92 12.25 18.82
N SER A 74 10.51 13.13 19.73
CA SER A 74 10.17 12.84 21.12
C SER A 74 8.66 12.67 21.29
N TYR A 75 8.13 11.48 21.01
CA TYR A 75 6.75 11.16 21.37
C TYR A 75 6.64 10.85 22.86
N SER A 76 5.95 11.73 23.60
CA SER A 76 5.73 11.65 25.04
C SER A 76 4.74 10.54 25.40
N THR A 77 5.25 9.35 25.76
CA THR A 77 4.44 8.20 26.17
C THR A 77 3.99 8.27 27.63
N THR A 78 2.86 8.93 27.87
CA THR A 78 2.05 8.71 29.09
C THR A 78 0.56 8.86 28.78
N PRO A 79 -0.26 7.80 28.92
CA PRO A 79 -1.72 7.95 28.90
C PRO A 79 -2.15 8.85 30.06
N ASN A 80 -2.76 9.99 29.75
CA ASN A 80 -3.41 10.85 30.75
C ASN A 80 -4.92 10.56 30.70
N ASP A 81 -5.52 10.28 31.85
CA ASP A 81 -6.98 10.16 31.97
C ASP A 81 -7.65 11.50 31.59
N ALA A 82 -8.72 11.43 30.79
CA ALA A 82 -9.47 12.62 30.40
C ALA A 82 -10.24 13.23 31.59
N LYS A 83 -10.14 14.54 31.78
CA LYS A 83 -10.68 15.24 32.97
C LYS A 83 -12.20 15.37 33.00
N ASP A 84 -12.86 15.24 31.85
CA ASP A 84 -14.26 15.61 31.61
C ASP A 84 -15.19 14.42 31.31
N ILE A 85 -14.69 13.19 31.34
CA ILE A 85 -15.44 11.98 30.93
C ILE A 85 -16.22 11.30 32.07
N SER A 86 -16.06 11.73 33.33
CA SER A 86 -16.63 11.07 34.52
C SER A 86 -18.16 10.99 34.56
N ASN A 87 -18.85 11.82 33.76
CA ASN A 87 -20.31 11.79 33.60
C ASN A 87 -20.75 11.32 32.20
N SER A 88 -19.83 10.81 31.37
CA SER A 88 -20.17 10.25 30.05
C SER A 88 -20.70 8.83 30.20
N PRO A 89 -21.81 8.46 29.55
CA PRO A 89 -22.27 7.07 29.48
C PRO A 89 -21.32 6.16 28.69
N ALA A 90 -20.32 6.72 28.00
CA ALA A 90 -19.31 5.98 27.24
C ALA A 90 -17.91 6.07 27.90
N GLN A 91 -17.81 6.39 29.21
CA GLN A 91 -16.54 6.60 29.90
C GLN A 91 -15.53 5.46 29.66
N GLN A 92 -15.96 4.20 29.74
CA GLN A 92 -15.09 3.03 29.54
C GLN A 92 -14.58 2.92 28.09
N GLN A 93 -15.42 3.24 27.11
CA GLN A 93 -15.06 3.23 25.70
C GLN A 93 -14.11 4.38 25.37
N ILE A 94 -14.35 5.58 25.93
CA ILE A 94 -13.45 6.72 25.76
C ILE A 94 -12.07 6.39 26.35
N GLN A 95 -12.01 5.78 27.54
CA GLN A 95 -10.75 5.37 28.17
C GLN A 95 -9.97 4.39 27.29
N LYS A 96 -10.63 3.32 26.79
CA LYS A 96 -9.99 2.34 25.88
C LYS A 96 -9.45 2.98 24.59
N LEU A 97 -10.15 3.97 24.04
CA LEU A 97 -9.71 4.68 22.83
C LEU A 97 -8.48 5.57 23.09
N ILE A 98 -8.36 6.14 24.30
CA ILE A 98 -7.17 6.89 24.74
C ILE A 98 -6.00 5.92 24.99
N GLU A 99 -6.25 4.77 25.63
CA GLU A 99 -5.26 3.74 25.90
C GLU A 99 -4.69 3.11 24.63
N SER A 100 -5.49 3.00 23.56
CA SER A 100 -5.03 2.56 22.24
C SER A 100 -4.29 3.64 21.43
N VAL A 101 -4.04 4.82 22.02
CA VAL A 101 -3.48 6.04 21.39
C VAL A 101 -4.20 6.53 20.12
N ALA A 102 -5.41 6.05 19.85
CA ALA A 102 -6.21 6.41 18.68
C ALA A 102 -6.77 7.84 18.74
N VAL A 103 -6.76 8.45 19.92
CA VAL A 103 -7.22 9.82 20.16
C VAL A 103 -6.27 10.54 21.11
N THR A 104 -5.95 11.79 20.78
CA THR A 104 -5.30 12.73 21.68
C THR A 104 -6.33 13.61 22.40
N LEU A 105 -6.01 14.00 23.64
CA LEU A 105 -6.78 14.99 24.40
C LEU A 105 -6.42 16.41 23.90
N ASP A 106 -7.28 17.38 24.22
CA ASP A 106 -6.96 18.79 23.97
C ASP A 106 -5.83 19.30 24.91
N ASP A 107 -5.33 20.51 24.65
CA ASP A 107 -4.27 21.16 25.45
C ASP A 107 -4.60 21.28 26.95
N ASN A 108 -5.87 21.17 27.33
CA ASN A 108 -6.34 21.22 28.71
C ASN A 108 -6.45 19.83 29.35
N GLY A 109 -6.30 18.74 28.59
CA GLY A 109 -6.50 17.36 29.03
C GLY A 109 -7.97 16.93 29.05
N ASN A 110 -8.81 17.50 28.19
CA ASN A 110 -10.21 17.11 28.01
C ASN A 110 -10.40 16.27 26.74
N PHE A 111 -11.38 15.36 26.78
CA PHE A 111 -11.82 14.60 25.61
C PHE A 111 -12.95 15.32 24.83
N ASN A 112 -13.69 16.22 25.48
CA ASN A 112 -14.84 16.96 24.94
C ASN A 112 -15.98 16.03 24.42
N PRO A 113 -16.58 15.17 25.28
CA PRO A 113 -17.45 14.06 24.87
C PRO A 113 -18.75 14.48 24.17
N LYS A 114 -19.25 15.70 24.41
CA LYS A 114 -20.52 16.19 23.84
C LYS A 114 -20.35 16.95 22.53
N GLU A 115 -19.14 17.32 22.14
CA GLU A 115 -18.90 18.03 20.88
C GLU A 115 -19.13 17.11 19.67
N PRO A 116 -19.60 17.65 18.52
CA PRO A 116 -19.66 16.91 17.27
C PRO A 116 -18.27 16.42 16.84
N ILE A 117 -18.17 15.17 16.38
CA ILE A 117 -16.95 14.66 15.74
C ILE A 117 -16.93 15.06 14.25
N THR A 118 -15.76 15.40 13.70
CA THR A 118 -15.60 15.57 12.25
C THR A 118 -15.45 14.22 11.54
N ARG A 119 -15.68 14.19 10.22
CA ARG A 119 -15.45 12.97 9.43
C ARG A 119 -13.99 12.51 9.48
N SER A 120 -13.04 13.44 9.40
CA SER A 120 -11.60 13.15 9.53
C SER A 120 -11.25 12.56 10.89
N GLN A 121 -11.71 13.16 11.99
CA GLN A 121 -11.49 12.63 13.35
C GLN A 121 -12.03 11.21 13.52
N PHE A 122 -13.20 10.90 12.96
CA PHE A 122 -13.74 9.54 13.02
C PHE A 122 -12.88 8.54 12.24
N ILE A 123 -12.37 8.92 11.06
CA ILE A 123 -11.46 8.10 10.26
C ILE A 123 -10.13 7.86 11.00
N GLN A 124 -9.54 8.91 11.57
CA GLN A 124 -8.34 8.82 12.42
C GLN A 124 -8.56 7.85 13.59
N TRP A 125 -9.71 7.91 14.27
CA TRP A 125 -10.00 7.03 15.41
C TRP A 125 -10.25 5.58 15.01
N MET A 126 -10.91 5.33 13.88
CA MET A 126 -11.06 3.97 13.33
C MET A 126 -9.68 3.36 13.04
N TYR A 127 -8.82 4.10 12.34
CA TYR A 127 -7.47 3.66 11.99
C TYR A 127 -6.55 3.51 13.20
N GLY A 128 -6.58 4.46 14.14
CA GLY A 128 -5.76 4.39 15.35
C GLY A 128 -6.17 3.27 16.30
N TYR A 129 -7.44 2.87 16.33
CA TYR A 129 -7.93 1.80 17.22
C TYR A 129 -7.69 0.41 16.64
N ASP A 130 -7.95 0.22 15.34
CA ASP A 130 -7.65 -1.01 14.59
C ASP A 130 -7.23 -0.63 13.17
N ASN A 131 -5.93 -0.50 12.91
CA ASN A 131 -5.41 -0.08 11.60
C ASN A 131 -5.59 -1.14 10.50
N LYS A 132 -6.02 -2.36 10.83
CA LYS A 132 -6.17 -3.50 9.90
C LYS A 132 -4.91 -3.82 9.08
N GLU A 133 -3.74 -3.44 9.59
CA GLU A 133 -2.46 -3.51 8.86
C GLU A 133 -2.46 -2.70 7.55
N ILE A 134 -3.37 -1.73 7.36
CA ILE A 134 -3.46 -0.89 6.17
C ILE A 134 -2.28 0.09 6.15
N LYS A 135 -1.63 0.20 4.99
CA LYS A 135 -0.48 1.09 4.81
C LYS A 135 -0.98 2.52 4.49
N LEU A 136 -0.35 3.52 5.11
CA LEU A 136 -0.47 4.90 4.64
C LEU A 136 0.16 5.01 3.24
N LYS A 137 -0.44 5.76 2.32
CA LYS A 137 -0.01 5.81 0.92
C LYS A 137 0.16 7.23 0.40
N ASN A 138 1.31 7.53 -0.18
CA ASN A 138 1.48 8.74 -0.97
C ASN A 138 1.06 8.47 -2.42
N ASN A 139 -0.11 8.95 -2.83
CA ASN A 139 -0.58 8.85 -4.20
C ASN A 139 -0.11 10.08 -4.99
N PRO A 140 0.54 9.96 -6.16
CA PRO A 140 0.92 11.14 -6.96
C PRO A 140 -0.29 11.90 -7.53
N ASN A 141 -1.47 11.27 -7.63
CA ASN A 141 -2.71 11.91 -8.06
C ASN A 141 -3.76 11.74 -6.95
N ALA A 142 -4.19 12.83 -6.33
CA ALA A 142 -5.22 12.79 -5.28
C ALA A 142 -6.50 12.11 -5.77
N SER A 143 -7.05 11.21 -4.96
CA SER A 143 -8.28 10.47 -5.25
C SER A 143 -9.55 11.28 -5.03
N PHE A 144 -9.44 12.43 -4.35
CA PHE A 144 -10.57 13.29 -3.98
C PHE A 144 -10.25 14.78 -4.17
N ASP A 145 -11.21 15.53 -4.72
CA ASP A 145 -11.05 16.95 -5.10
C ASP A 145 -10.76 17.89 -3.92
N ASP A 146 -11.13 17.50 -2.68
CA ASP A 146 -10.95 18.29 -1.45
C ASP A 146 -9.88 17.75 -0.49
N VAL A 147 -9.07 16.78 -0.94
CA VAL A 147 -7.97 16.19 -0.15
C VAL A 147 -6.66 16.33 -0.92
N ALA A 148 -6.12 17.55 -0.91
CA ALA A 148 -4.81 17.85 -1.50
C ALA A 148 -3.64 17.21 -0.73
N SER A 149 -2.48 17.09 -1.36
CA SER A 149 -1.30 16.39 -0.80
C SER A 149 -0.62 17.09 0.38
N ASP A 150 -1.01 18.33 0.69
CA ASP A 150 -0.61 19.07 1.90
C ASP A 150 -1.60 18.92 3.07
N ASN A 151 -2.70 18.17 2.88
CA ASN A 151 -3.63 17.84 3.94
C ASN A 151 -2.98 16.86 4.94
N PRO A 152 -3.05 17.09 6.27
CA PRO A 152 -2.45 16.18 7.26
C PRO A 152 -3.01 14.75 7.20
N ASP A 153 -4.24 14.57 6.73
CA ASP A 153 -4.87 13.26 6.56
C ASP A 153 -4.59 12.62 5.19
N TYR A 154 -3.86 13.28 4.28
CA TYR A 154 -3.70 12.83 2.88
C TYR A 154 -3.27 11.36 2.77
N LEU A 155 -2.16 11.01 3.41
CA LEU A 155 -1.59 9.66 3.36
C LEU A 155 -2.53 8.59 3.96
N LEU A 156 -3.33 8.98 4.94
CA LEU A 156 -4.33 8.11 5.58
C LEU A 156 -5.54 7.90 4.67
N ILE A 157 -6.06 8.97 4.06
CA ILE A 157 -7.21 8.89 3.15
C ILE A 157 -6.85 8.11 1.88
N GLU A 158 -5.69 8.36 1.27
CA GLU A 158 -5.24 7.62 0.09
C GLU A 158 -4.95 6.15 0.43
N GLY A 159 -4.35 5.84 1.58
CA GLY A 159 -4.14 4.47 2.05
C GLY A 159 -5.46 3.71 2.20
N LEU A 160 -6.37 4.24 3.02
CA LEU A 160 -7.68 3.65 3.29
C LEU A 160 -8.56 3.53 2.04
N TYR A 161 -8.56 4.53 1.16
CA TYR A 161 -9.35 4.52 -0.07
C TYR A 161 -8.79 3.51 -1.07
N THR A 162 -7.47 3.44 -1.25
CA THR A 162 -6.88 2.49 -2.19
C THR A 162 -7.01 1.05 -1.69
N SER A 163 -6.93 0.79 -0.37
CA SER A 163 -7.33 -0.51 0.23
C SER A 163 -8.85 -0.78 0.17
N GLY A 164 -9.66 0.18 -0.29
CA GLY A 164 -11.11 0.04 -0.49
C GLY A 164 -11.93 -0.10 0.79
N VAL A 165 -11.43 0.38 1.93
CA VAL A 165 -12.14 0.34 3.23
C VAL A 165 -12.84 1.65 3.59
N ILE A 166 -12.71 2.68 2.75
CA ILE A 166 -13.53 3.89 2.85
C ILE A 166 -14.02 4.31 1.47
N THR A 167 -15.11 5.07 1.46
CA THR A 167 -15.65 5.69 0.25
C THR A 167 -15.92 7.18 0.46
N GLY A 168 -15.83 7.94 -0.63
CA GLY A 168 -16.17 9.36 -0.67
C GLY A 168 -17.64 9.61 -0.98
N PHE A 169 -17.97 10.87 -1.24
CA PHE A 169 -19.27 11.27 -1.76
C PHE A 169 -19.31 11.13 -3.29
N PRO A 170 -20.50 10.93 -3.90
CA PRO A 170 -20.65 10.86 -5.36
C PRO A 170 -20.24 12.11 -6.15
N ASP A 171 -19.89 13.21 -5.46
CA ASP A 171 -19.38 14.45 -6.03
C ASP A 171 -17.83 14.52 -6.02
N GLY A 172 -17.14 13.42 -5.73
CA GLY A 172 -15.67 13.33 -5.78
C GLY A 172 -14.95 13.85 -4.53
N THR A 173 -15.67 14.15 -3.46
CA THR A 173 -15.11 14.76 -2.23
C THR A 173 -15.22 13.85 -1.01
N MET A 174 -14.43 14.14 0.02
CA MET A 174 -14.48 13.50 1.33
C MET A 174 -15.17 14.35 2.40
N LYS A 175 -15.13 15.67 2.31
CA LYS A 175 -15.76 16.62 3.28
C LYS A 175 -15.23 16.45 4.70
N LEU A 176 -13.92 16.20 4.83
CA LEU A 176 -13.23 15.79 6.07
C LEU A 176 -13.55 16.66 7.30
N ASN A 177 -13.62 17.97 7.13
CA ASN A 177 -13.87 18.95 8.19
C ASN A 177 -15.35 19.10 8.60
N LYS A 178 -16.28 18.44 7.89
CA LYS A 178 -17.71 18.46 8.22
C LYS A 178 -17.96 17.60 9.47
N SER A 179 -18.88 18.04 10.34
CA SER A 179 -19.44 17.18 11.38
C SER A 179 -20.09 15.94 10.77
N LEU A 180 -19.71 14.76 11.26
CA LEU A 180 -20.19 13.47 10.79
C LEU A 180 -21.66 13.27 11.18
N THR A 181 -22.53 12.93 10.23
CA THR A 181 -23.92 12.56 10.54
C THR A 181 -24.04 11.07 10.89
N ARG A 182 -25.14 10.68 11.54
CA ARG A 182 -25.38 9.27 11.90
C ARG A 182 -25.42 8.34 10.68
N GLU A 183 -26.00 8.79 9.57
CA GLU A 183 -26.03 8.03 8.30
C GLU A 183 -24.64 7.94 7.64
N GLU A 184 -23.84 9.00 7.72
CA GLU A 184 -22.46 9.02 7.22
C GLU A 184 -21.53 8.13 8.06
N LEU A 185 -21.76 8.05 9.37
CA LEU A 185 -21.06 7.14 10.27
C LEU A 185 -21.33 5.69 9.89
N THR A 186 -22.60 5.30 9.70
CA THR A 186 -22.94 3.92 9.33
C THR A 186 -22.30 3.50 8.01
N LEU A 187 -22.20 4.41 7.04
CA LEU A 187 -21.55 4.10 5.76
C LEU A 187 -20.04 3.95 5.93
N LEU A 188 -19.37 4.90 6.58
CA LEU A 188 -17.92 4.77 6.84
C LEU A 188 -17.59 3.48 7.61
N TRP A 189 -18.38 3.16 8.63
CA TRP A 189 -18.18 1.97 9.44
C TRP A 189 -18.40 0.67 8.64
N GLY A 190 -19.45 0.63 7.80
CA GLY A 190 -19.72 -0.53 6.95
C GLY A 190 -18.64 -0.79 5.91
N TRP A 191 -18.11 0.28 5.30
CA TRP A 191 -16.93 0.16 4.43
C TRP A 191 -15.69 -0.28 5.21
N TYR A 192 -15.44 0.30 6.39
CA TYR A 192 -14.27 -0.01 7.20
C TYR A 192 -14.24 -1.47 7.67
N GLN A 193 -15.40 -2.02 8.00
CA GLN A 193 -15.56 -3.42 8.40
C GLN A 193 -15.79 -4.39 7.22
N SER A 194 -15.72 -3.90 5.97
CA SER A 194 -16.09 -4.61 4.73
C SER A 194 -17.39 -5.41 4.87
N ASP A 195 -18.42 -4.75 5.39
CA ASP A 195 -19.74 -5.33 5.60
C ASP A 195 -20.44 -5.47 4.24
N GLY A 196 -20.68 -6.71 3.80
CA GLY A 196 -21.16 -7.02 2.45
C GLY A 196 -22.50 -6.35 2.11
N ASP A 197 -23.40 -6.23 3.10
CA ASP A 197 -24.68 -5.51 2.95
C ASP A 197 -24.50 -4.00 2.70
N VAL A 198 -23.30 -3.45 2.87
CA VAL A 198 -22.98 -2.01 2.70
C VAL A 198 -22.06 -1.75 1.51
N VAL A 199 -21.13 -2.66 1.23
CA VAL A 199 -20.14 -2.51 0.14
C VAL A 199 -20.66 -3.00 -1.20
N ASP A 200 -21.38 -4.13 -1.24
CA ASP A 200 -21.97 -4.72 -2.45
C ASP A 200 -23.32 -5.38 -2.16
N SER A 201 -24.31 -4.57 -1.80
CA SER A 201 -25.65 -5.04 -1.45
C SER A 201 -26.32 -5.74 -2.64
N ALA A 202 -26.59 -7.04 -2.50
CA ALA A 202 -27.40 -7.82 -3.45
C ALA A 202 -28.89 -7.40 -3.48
N VAL A 203 -29.32 -6.49 -2.61
CA VAL A 203 -30.69 -6.01 -2.42
C VAL A 203 -30.77 -4.51 -2.72
N SER A 204 -31.80 -4.07 -3.44
CA SER A 204 -31.89 -2.64 -3.80
C SER A 204 -32.19 -1.75 -2.58
N PRO A 205 -31.64 -0.52 -2.53
CA PRO A 205 -31.88 0.41 -1.42
C PRO A 205 -33.36 0.66 -1.11
N GLU A 206 -34.23 0.58 -2.12
CA GLU A 206 -35.67 0.78 -1.93
C GLU A 206 -36.29 -0.30 -1.03
N ILE A 207 -35.79 -1.54 -1.07
CA ILE A 207 -36.26 -2.64 -0.22
C ILE A 207 -35.81 -2.42 1.23
N HIS A 208 -34.54 -2.09 1.43
CA HIS A 208 -33.98 -1.74 2.73
C HIS A 208 -34.67 -0.50 3.36
N LEU A 209 -35.00 0.51 2.55
CA LEU A 209 -35.79 1.66 2.96
C LEU A 209 -37.19 1.25 3.45
N GLN A 210 -37.86 0.29 2.80
CA GLN A 210 -39.17 -0.19 3.26
C GLN A 210 -39.07 -1.03 4.54
N ALA A 211 -37.95 -1.71 4.81
CA ALA A 211 -37.74 -2.40 6.08
C ALA A 211 -37.67 -1.41 7.26
N LEU A 212 -37.08 -0.23 7.05
CA LEU A 212 -36.96 0.85 8.03
C LEU A 212 -38.25 1.65 8.29
N LYS A 213 -39.39 1.33 7.65
CA LYS A 213 -40.66 2.09 7.72
C LYS A 213 -41.25 2.30 9.13
N ASN A 214 -40.79 1.55 10.13
CA ASN A 214 -41.22 1.69 11.52
C ASN A 214 -40.63 2.96 12.17
N TYR A 215 -39.51 3.46 11.67
CA TYR A 215 -38.95 4.75 12.06
C TYR A 215 -39.70 5.88 11.36
N SER A 216 -40.21 6.85 12.12
CA SER A 216 -41.07 7.92 11.60
C SER A 216 -40.38 8.89 10.62
N ASP A 217 -39.05 8.89 10.57
CA ASP A 217 -38.22 9.75 9.72
C ASP A 217 -37.34 9.00 8.71
N TYR A 218 -37.59 7.69 8.46
CA TYR A 218 -36.82 6.86 7.53
C TYR A 218 -36.64 7.47 6.12
N LYS A 219 -37.63 8.24 5.63
CA LYS A 219 -37.56 8.94 4.34
C LYS A 219 -36.56 10.12 4.30
N LYS A 220 -35.87 10.42 5.40
CA LYS A 220 -34.80 11.43 5.45
C LYS A 220 -33.40 10.86 5.19
N ILE A 221 -33.26 9.53 5.17
CA ILE A 221 -31.98 8.88 4.87
C ILE A 221 -31.59 9.22 3.43
N GLY A 222 -30.38 9.72 3.22
CA GLY A 222 -29.84 9.94 1.86
C GLY A 222 -29.68 8.61 1.13
N HIS A 223 -29.96 8.56 -0.18
CA HIS A 223 -30.06 7.31 -0.94
C HIS A 223 -28.81 6.40 -0.80
N ILE A 224 -27.61 6.99 -0.84
CA ILE A 224 -26.32 6.29 -0.66
C ILE A 224 -26.06 5.73 0.75
N PHE A 225 -26.89 6.08 1.74
CA PHE A 225 -26.73 5.63 3.12
C PHE A 225 -27.76 4.58 3.54
N ILE A 226 -28.75 4.27 2.68
CA ILE A 226 -29.89 3.42 3.08
C ILE A 226 -29.42 2.04 3.53
N ASP A 227 -28.55 1.39 2.76
CA ASP A 227 -28.11 0.02 3.04
C ASP A 227 -27.31 -0.04 4.35
N ALA A 228 -26.44 0.94 4.60
CA ALA A 228 -25.71 1.11 5.86
C ALA A 228 -26.63 1.36 7.07
N VAL A 229 -27.61 2.26 6.94
CA VAL A 229 -28.58 2.55 8.02
C VAL A 229 -29.52 1.37 8.26
N TYR A 230 -29.83 0.59 7.22
CA TYR A 230 -30.56 -0.67 7.36
C TYR A 230 -29.73 -1.71 8.12
N ARG A 231 -28.51 -2.00 7.63
CA ARG A 231 -27.60 -3.00 8.19
C ARG A 231 -27.33 -2.79 9.68
N TYR A 232 -27.16 -1.54 10.11
CA TYR A 232 -26.87 -1.21 11.51
C TYR A 232 -28.08 -0.74 12.33
N GLY A 233 -29.26 -0.57 11.73
CA GLY A 233 -30.42 0.08 12.38
C GLY A 233 -31.76 -0.64 12.25
N ALA A 234 -31.87 -1.70 11.46
CA ALA A 234 -33.15 -2.41 11.25
C ALA A 234 -33.65 -3.20 12.46
N ASN A 235 -32.77 -3.57 13.42
CA ASN A 235 -33.10 -4.37 14.59
C ASN A 235 -33.21 -3.51 15.87
N ASP A 236 -34.12 -3.86 16.78
CA ASP A 236 -34.38 -3.09 18.02
C ASP A 236 -33.16 -3.04 18.98
N ASP A 237 -32.29 -4.06 18.94
CA ASP A 237 -31.04 -4.19 19.72
C ASP A 237 -29.77 -3.94 18.88
N SER A 238 -29.89 -3.22 17.75
CA SER A 238 -28.79 -2.95 16.83
C SER A 238 -27.75 -1.95 17.34
N GLU A 239 -26.59 -1.95 16.71
CA GLU A 239 -25.47 -1.02 16.93
C GLU A 239 -25.96 0.44 16.96
N TYR A 240 -26.85 0.81 16.03
CA TYR A 240 -27.47 2.14 15.96
C TYR A 240 -28.35 2.48 17.16
N THR A 241 -29.23 1.56 17.59
CA THR A 241 -30.12 1.85 18.73
C THR A 241 -29.40 1.80 20.07
N ASN A 242 -28.30 1.05 20.17
CA ASN A 242 -27.44 0.96 21.34
C ASN A 242 -26.55 2.21 21.55
N VAL A 243 -26.14 2.89 20.47
CA VAL A 243 -25.34 4.14 20.56
C VAL A 243 -26.21 5.39 20.57
N PHE A 244 -27.25 5.45 19.73
CA PHE A 244 -28.07 6.64 19.56
C PHE A 244 -29.39 6.64 20.35
N GLY A 245 -29.72 5.51 20.99
CA GLY A 245 -30.87 5.33 21.87
C GLY A 245 -32.12 4.81 21.16
N LYS A 246 -32.73 3.78 21.74
CA LYS A 246 -34.00 3.16 21.27
C LYS A 246 -35.14 4.17 21.26
N ASN A 247 -35.52 4.63 20.08
CA ASN A 247 -36.63 5.56 19.86
C ASN A 247 -37.19 5.41 18.42
N ASN A 248 -38.37 5.97 18.14
CA ASN A 248 -39.03 5.82 16.84
C ASN A 248 -38.53 6.78 15.74
N LYS A 249 -37.29 7.29 15.86
CA LYS A 249 -36.59 8.12 14.88
C LYS A 249 -35.12 7.73 14.79
N LEU A 250 -34.63 7.62 13.57
CA LEU A 250 -33.21 7.42 13.29
C LEU A 250 -32.43 8.72 13.48
N GLN A 251 -33.04 9.86 13.09
CA GLN A 251 -32.40 11.17 13.01
C GLN A 251 -31.11 11.11 12.13
N PRO A 252 -31.19 10.59 10.89
CA PRO A 252 -30.01 10.18 10.11
C PRO A 252 -29.02 11.34 9.86
N GLN A 253 -29.55 12.55 9.69
CA GLN A 253 -28.79 13.78 9.45
C GLN A 253 -28.31 14.49 10.72
N GLN A 254 -28.56 13.95 11.91
CA GLN A 254 -28.05 14.51 13.16
C GLN A 254 -26.54 14.25 13.28
N ALA A 255 -25.79 15.25 13.77
CA ALA A 255 -24.37 15.10 14.05
C ALA A 255 -24.12 14.08 15.18
N VAL A 256 -23.08 13.26 15.01
CA VAL A 256 -22.57 12.31 16.00
C VAL A 256 -21.68 13.04 17.00
N THR A 257 -21.85 12.78 18.30
CA THR A 257 -20.96 13.32 19.32
C THR A 257 -19.70 12.46 19.49
N ARG A 258 -18.61 13.04 19.98
CA ARG A 258 -17.35 12.35 20.26
C ARG A 258 -17.51 11.12 21.16
N GLU A 259 -18.37 11.17 22.19
CA GLU A 259 -18.67 9.98 23.01
C GLU A 259 -19.44 8.88 22.27
N GLN A 260 -20.32 9.24 21.32
CA GLN A 260 -21.06 8.28 20.52
C GLN A 260 -20.13 7.58 19.52
N ALA A 261 -19.22 8.33 18.90
CA ALA A 261 -18.19 7.79 18.03
C ALA A 261 -17.24 6.83 18.77
N ALA A 262 -16.73 7.24 19.94
CA ALA A 262 -15.88 6.37 20.77
C ALA A 262 -16.62 5.09 21.20
N LYS A 263 -17.89 5.22 21.61
CA LYS A 263 -18.72 4.05 21.92
C LYS A 263 -18.86 3.11 20.72
N TRP A 264 -19.13 3.64 19.54
CA TRP A 264 -19.32 2.85 18.33
C TRP A 264 -18.06 2.05 17.96
N ILE A 265 -16.90 2.72 17.91
CA ILE A 265 -15.62 2.10 17.54
C ILE A 265 -15.28 0.99 18.54
N VAL A 266 -15.30 1.29 19.84
CA VAL A 266 -14.80 0.35 20.86
C VAL A 266 -15.73 -0.84 21.08
N ASP A 267 -17.06 -0.66 21.01
CA ASP A 267 -18.00 -1.77 21.23
C ASP A 267 -18.21 -2.67 20.00
N TYR A 268 -17.92 -2.18 18.79
CA TYR A 268 -18.24 -2.91 17.54
C TYR A 268 -17.06 -3.22 16.62
N THR A 269 -15.84 -2.77 16.93
CA THR A 269 -14.63 -3.28 16.25
C THR A 269 -14.57 -4.80 16.41
N LYS A 270 -14.75 -5.52 15.31
CA LYS A 270 -14.42 -6.94 15.21
C LYS A 270 -12.90 -7.05 15.18
N ILE A 271 -12.29 -7.20 16.36
CA ILE A 271 -10.91 -7.67 16.46
C ILE A 271 -10.97 -9.14 16.01
N GLU A 272 -10.54 -9.42 14.78
CA GLU A 272 -10.13 -10.79 14.40
C GLU A 272 -9.11 -11.23 15.45
N ASP A 273 -9.26 -12.43 16.01
CA ASP A 273 -8.28 -12.96 16.95
C ASP A 273 -6.91 -12.93 16.25
N ARG A 274 -6.11 -11.94 16.65
CA ARG A 274 -4.69 -11.90 16.37
C ARG A 274 -4.14 -12.92 17.34
N GLU A 275 -4.06 -14.17 16.87
CA GLU A 275 -2.97 -15.01 17.30
C GLU A 275 -1.71 -14.18 17.01
N GLU A 276 -1.22 -13.51 18.04
CA GLU A 276 0.19 -13.18 18.15
C GLU A 276 0.88 -14.53 18.01
N GLU A 277 1.28 -14.87 16.79
CA GLU A 277 2.39 -15.77 16.62
C GLU A 277 3.49 -15.16 17.47
N ASP A 278 3.79 -15.86 18.57
CA ASP A 278 4.95 -15.62 19.41
C ASP A 278 6.14 -15.94 18.51
N THR A 279 6.45 -15.00 17.62
CA THR A 279 7.67 -14.99 16.85
C THR A 279 8.75 -14.83 17.91
N ASP A 280 9.25 -15.98 18.38
CA ASP A 280 10.63 -16.19 18.74
C ASP A 280 11.43 -15.70 17.52
N ASP A 281 11.57 -14.39 17.46
CA ASP A 281 12.18 -13.62 16.40
C ASP A 281 13.62 -14.09 16.38
N VAL A 282 13.90 -15.07 15.51
CA VAL A 282 15.24 -15.58 15.28
C VAL A 282 15.98 -14.43 14.65
N LYS A 283 16.50 -13.57 15.52
CA LYS A 283 17.50 -12.59 15.18
C LYS A 283 18.63 -13.40 14.57
N ALA A 284 18.70 -13.34 13.25
CA ALA A 284 19.87 -13.66 12.49
C ALA A 284 20.94 -12.64 12.90
N ASN A 285 21.51 -12.87 14.09
CA ASN A 285 22.73 -12.25 14.56
C ASN A 285 23.83 -12.76 13.63
N PHE A 286 23.90 -12.15 12.45
CA PHE A 286 25.09 -12.12 11.62
C PHE A 286 26.17 -11.31 12.37
N GLU A 287 26.63 -11.84 13.51
CA GLU A 287 27.97 -11.57 14.07
C GLU A 287 29.03 -12.29 13.22
N THR A 288 28.86 -12.27 11.89
CA THR A 288 29.92 -12.51 10.94
C THR A 288 30.71 -11.21 10.77
N SER A 289 32.02 -11.33 10.57
CA SER A 289 32.95 -10.20 10.49
C SER A 289 32.83 -9.43 9.17
N ALA A 290 31.66 -8.84 8.90
CA ALA A 290 31.42 -7.99 7.74
C ALA A 290 32.34 -6.75 7.80
N SER A 291 33.21 -6.61 6.80
CA SER A 291 34.21 -5.52 6.75
C SER A 291 33.62 -4.18 6.31
N THR A 292 32.38 -4.16 5.81
CA THR A 292 31.73 -2.99 5.20
C THR A 292 30.47 -2.64 5.99
N THR A 293 30.33 -1.35 6.32
CA THR A 293 29.13 -0.80 6.98
C THR A 293 28.37 0.07 5.99
N VAL A 294 27.05 -0.11 5.92
CA VAL A 294 26.11 0.70 5.15
C VAL A 294 25.26 1.51 6.13
N THR A 295 25.15 2.82 5.91
CA THR A 295 24.25 3.70 6.68
C THR A 295 23.01 3.96 5.85
N VAL A 296 21.83 3.86 6.47
CA VAL A 296 20.53 4.13 5.83
C VAL A 296 19.84 5.28 6.53
N THR A 297 19.36 6.27 5.78
CA THR A 297 18.94 7.58 6.31
C THR A 297 17.45 7.88 6.19
N ASP A 298 16.69 7.05 5.47
CA ASP A 298 15.30 7.31 5.07
C ASP A 298 14.28 6.25 5.52
N LEU A 299 14.65 5.41 6.50
CA LEU A 299 13.78 4.36 7.06
C LEU A 299 13.04 4.76 8.35
N SER A 300 13.23 5.98 8.84
CA SER A 300 12.58 6.46 10.08
C SER A 300 11.05 6.30 9.99
N HIS A 301 10.47 5.61 10.97
CA HIS A 301 9.03 5.26 11.06
C HIS A 301 8.50 4.36 9.93
N ASN A 302 9.36 3.77 9.09
CA ASN A 302 8.92 2.81 8.09
C ASN A 302 8.60 1.45 8.73
N ILE A 303 7.37 0.96 8.54
CA ILE A 303 6.90 -0.33 9.07
C ILE A 303 7.67 -1.55 8.54
N ALA A 304 8.32 -1.42 7.40
CA ALA A 304 9.17 -2.45 6.78
C ALA A 304 10.64 -2.32 7.18
N GLN A 305 11.00 -1.43 8.13
CA GLN A 305 12.40 -1.16 8.49
C GLN A 305 13.19 -2.45 8.79
N ASN A 306 12.62 -3.41 9.54
CA ASN A 306 13.30 -4.67 9.85
C ASN A 306 13.53 -5.52 8.60
N ASP A 307 12.52 -5.67 7.74
CA ASP A 307 12.64 -6.41 6.48
C ASP A 307 13.67 -5.77 5.54
N ILE A 308 13.64 -4.44 5.40
CA ILE A 308 14.62 -3.69 4.59
C ILE A 308 16.03 -3.84 5.17
N VAL A 309 16.19 -3.79 6.49
CA VAL A 309 17.49 -4.02 7.16
C VAL A 309 17.99 -5.44 6.94
N ASN A 310 17.13 -6.47 6.96
CA ASN A 310 17.52 -7.85 6.66
C ASN A 310 17.96 -8.01 5.20
N LEU A 311 17.17 -7.49 4.25
CA LEU A 311 17.49 -7.50 2.82
C LEU A 311 18.82 -6.77 2.54
N LEU A 312 19.04 -5.60 3.11
CA LEU A 312 20.30 -4.87 2.99
C LEU A 312 21.46 -5.61 3.65
N SER A 313 21.25 -6.20 4.84
CA SER A 313 22.32 -6.92 5.58
C SER A 313 22.80 -8.18 4.86
N SER A 314 21.93 -8.84 4.10
CA SER A 314 22.34 -9.94 3.21
C SER A 314 23.30 -9.50 2.09
N GLY A 315 23.21 -8.22 1.68
CA GLY A 315 23.87 -7.68 0.47
C GLY A 315 23.08 -7.89 -0.83
N ALA A 316 21.83 -8.35 -0.77
CA ALA A 316 20.97 -8.55 -1.94
C ALA A 316 20.43 -7.25 -2.54
N ALA A 317 20.22 -6.23 -1.70
CA ALA A 317 19.87 -4.87 -2.11
C ALA A 317 20.98 -3.86 -1.71
N SER A 318 20.88 -2.65 -2.24
CA SER A 318 21.77 -1.53 -1.95
C SER A 318 21.00 -0.22 -1.74
N VAL A 319 21.69 0.77 -1.19
CA VAL A 319 21.23 2.16 -1.05
C VAL A 319 21.90 3.05 -2.11
N ASP A 320 21.33 4.23 -2.36
CA ASP A 320 21.92 5.24 -3.24
C ASP A 320 23.22 5.84 -2.66
N THR A 321 23.87 6.73 -3.41
CA THR A 321 25.11 7.41 -2.97
C THR A 321 24.96 8.31 -1.74
N ASN A 322 23.73 8.58 -1.29
CA ASN A 322 23.40 9.40 -0.13
C ASN A 322 22.96 8.55 1.08
N GLY A 323 22.86 7.22 0.92
CA GLY A 323 22.34 6.32 1.95
C GLY A 323 20.82 6.15 1.94
N HIS A 324 20.11 6.58 0.90
CA HIS A 324 18.68 6.36 0.78
C HIS A 324 18.37 4.97 0.21
N PHE A 325 17.47 4.23 0.84
CA PHE A 325 16.86 3.04 0.26
C PHE A 325 15.74 3.37 -0.72
N ASN A 326 15.13 4.55 -0.59
CA ASN A 326 13.93 5.04 -1.26
C ASN A 326 12.74 4.08 -1.09
N PRO A 327 12.26 3.81 0.15
CA PRO A 327 11.27 2.77 0.42
C PRO A 327 9.93 2.95 -0.29
N ASN A 328 9.55 4.19 -0.62
CA ASN A 328 8.27 4.53 -1.24
C ASN A 328 8.33 4.58 -2.78
N ASP A 329 9.52 4.54 -3.37
CA ASP A 329 9.66 4.48 -4.83
C ASP A 329 9.24 3.11 -5.34
N PHE A 330 8.70 3.03 -6.56
CA PHE A 330 8.29 1.76 -7.16
C PHE A 330 9.51 0.92 -7.56
N ILE A 331 9.47 -0.37 -7.25
CA ILE A 331 10.53 -1.31 -7.64
C ILE A 331 10.44 -1.63 -9.13
N THR A 332 11.57 -1.65 -9.82
CA THR A 332 11.62 -2.15 -11.19
C THR A 332 11.56 -3.68 -11.21
N ARG A 333 11.18 -4.23 -12.35
CA ARG A 333 11.21 -5.67 -12.59
C ARG A 333 12.64 -6.24 -12.55
N ARG A 334 13.65 -5.45 -12.95
CA ARG A 334 15.08 -5.76 -12.82
C ARG A 334 15.47 -5.90 -11.35
N ASP A 335 15.28 -4.84 -10.57
CA ASP A 335 15.63 -4.77 -9.14
C ASP A 335 15.04 -5.97 -8.38
N PHE A 336 13.77 -6.30 -8.61
CA PHE A 336 13.12 -7.43 -7.92
C PHE A 336 13.73 -8.79 -8.31
N ILE A 337 14.04 -9.01 -9.60
CA ILE A 337 14.69 -10.25 -10.06
C ILE A 337 16.08 -10.38 -9.44
N GLU A 338 16.85 -9.29 -9.40
CA GLU A 338 18.16 -9.26 -8.75
C GLU A 338 18.05 -9.55 -7.24
N TRP A 339 17.18 -8.84 -6.52
CA TRP A 339 17.02 -8.98 -5.06
C TRP A 339 16.58 -10.40 -4.70
N MET A 340 15.59 -10.94 -5.42
CA MET A 340 15.09 -12.30 -5.24
C MET A 340 16.20 -13.34 -5.43
N TYR A 341 16.98 -13.25 -6.53
CA TYR A 341 18.09 -14.18 -6.78
C TYR A 341 19.24 -14.02 -5.79
N ARG A 342 19.59 -12.79 -5.40
CA ARG A 342 20.71 -12.52 -4.49
C ARG A 342 20.39 -12.86 -3.03
N TYR A 343 19.13 -12.71 -2.60
CA TYR A 343 18.69 -13.04 -1.24
C TYR A 343 18.52 -14.55 -1.05
N HIS A 344 17.98 -15.25 -2.04
CA HIS A 344 17.74 -16.70 -1.98
C HIS A 344 18.33 -17.44 -3.21
N PRO A 345 19.67 -17.57 -3.35
CA PRO A 345 20.28 -18.16 -4.54
C PRO A 345 19.96 -19.66 -4.65
N ILE A 346 19.13 -20.04 -5.63
CA ILE A 346 18.82 -21.45 -5.88
C ILE A 346 19.99 -22.13 -6.60
N GLU A 347 20.65 -23.06 -5.90
CA GLU A 347 21.85 -23.77 -6.37
C GLU A 347 21.51 -25.03 -7.21
N GLU A 348 20.42 -25.74 -6.88
CA GLU A 348 20.04 -27.00 -7.53
C GLU A 348 18.77 -26.85 -8.40
N SER A 349 18.96 -26.89 -9.73
CA SER A 349 17.87 -26.96 -10.70
C SER A 349 18.34 -27.67 -11.97
N THR A 350 17.43 -28.33 -12.67
CA THR A 350 17.77 -29.09 -13.90
C THR A 350 17.68 -28.16 -15.11
N PRO A 351 18.78 -27.92 -15.85
CA PRO A 351 18.74 -27.04 -17.01
C PRO A 351 17.89 -27.61 -18.15
N LEU A 352 17.05 -26.76 -18.75
CA LEU A 352 16.33 -27.02 -19.99
C LEU A 352 17.31 -27.22 -21.14
N THR A 353 17.08 -28.25 -21.95
CA THR A 353 17.92 -28.60 -23.11
C THR A 353 17.87 -27.53 -24.22
N GLU A 354 16.75 -26.82 -24.35
CA GLU A 354 16.54 -25.74 -25.31
C GLU A 354 15.73 -24.61 -24.67
N PHE A 355 16.10 -23.36 -24.94
CA PHE A 355 15.40 -22.15 -24.51
C PHE A 355 15.55 -21.05 -25.57
N THR A 356 14.63 -20.10 -25.58
CA THR A 356 14.64 -18.94 -26.51
C THR A 356 14.87 -17.67 -25.71
N PRO A 357 15.94 -16.89 -25.92
CA PRO A 357 16.16 -15.62 -25.21
C PRO A 357 14.97 -14.66 -25.32
N PHE A 358 14.72 -13.87 -24.27
CA PHE A 358 13.67 -12.84 -24.28
C PHE A 358 13.99 -11.73 -25.30
N VAL A 359 12.96 -11.22 -25.99
CA VAL A 359 13.14 -10.38 -27.20
C VAL A 359 13.72 -8.99 -26.93
N ASP A 360 13.65 -8.53 -25.69
CA ASP A 360 14.06 -7.20 -25.23
C ASP A 360 15.28 -7.22 -24.30
N VAL A 361 15.91 -8.38 -24.07
CA VAL A 361 17.12 -8.52 -23.26
C VAL A 361 18.31 -8.81 -24.17
N ALA A 362 19.15 -7.80 -24.40
CA ALA A 362 20.31 -7.91 -25.27
C ALA A 362 21.48 -8.66 -24.58
N GLU A 363 22.35 -9.32 -25.36
CA GLU A 363 23.53 -10.04 -24.85
C GLU A 363 24.53 -9.17 -24.06
N ASN A 364 24.43 -7.84 -24.19
CA ASN A 364 25.25 -6.86 -23.49
C ASN A 364 24.51 -6.13 -22.35
N ASP A 365 23.29 -6.55 -22.01
CA ASP A 365 22.60 -6.13 -20.79
C ASP A 365 23.37 -6.69 -19.57
N PRO A 366 23.60 -5.90 -18.50
CA PRO A 366 24.38 -6.34 -17.35
C PRO A 366 23.84 -7.62 -16.69
N ASP A 367 22.53 -7.84 -16.75
CA ASP A 367 21.87 -8.99 -16.12
C ASP A 367 21.58 -10.13 -17.10
N TYR A 368 22.05 -10.05 -18.36
CA TYR A 368 21.82 -11.08 -19.38
C TYR A 368 22.20 -12.48 -18.90
N ALA A 369 23.31 -12.62 -18.16
CA ALA A 369 23.74 -13.90 -17.61
C ALA A 369 22.83 -14.44 -16.49
N LEU A 370 22.27 -13.54 -15.66
CA LEU A 370 21.27 -13.90 -14.64
C LEU A 370 19.96 -14.32 -15.29
N ILE A 371 19.44 -13.51 -16.21
CA ILE A 371 18.23 -13.83 -16.98
C ILE A 371 18.38 -15.15 -17.75
N GLN A 372 19.54 -15.38 -18.38
CA GLN A 372 19.85 -16.64 -19.06
C GLN A 372 19.88 -17.83 -18.08
N LYS A 373 20.50 -17.69 -16.90
CA LYS A 373 20.47 -18.75 -15.87
C LYS A 373 19.04 -19.08 -15.47
N LEU A 374 18.26 -18.09 -15.03
CA LEU A 374 16.88 -18.28 -14.60
C LEU A 374 15.99 -18.87 -15.70
N GLN A 375 16.24 -18.51 -16.96
CA GLN A 375 15.50 -19.07 -18.08
C GLN A 375 15.90 -20.52 -18.37
N GLN A 376 17.19 -20.85 -18.30
CA GLN A 376 17.66 -22.23 -18.43
C GLN A 376 17.14 -23.11 -17.30
N THR A 377 16.92 -22.57 -16.10
CA THR A 377 16.43 -23.33 -14.95
C THR A 377 14.91 -23.32 -14.80
N ASP A 378 14.18 -22.69 -15.73
CA ASP A 378 12.71 -22.57 -15.74
C ASP A 378 12.15 -21.76 -14.54
N GLN A 379 12.91 -20.78 -14.04
CA GLN A 379 12.61 -19.99 -12.84
C GLN A 379 12.25 -18.52 -13.12
N ILE A 380 11.98 -18.18 -14.38
CA ILE A 380 11.53 -16.85 -14.80
C ILE A 380 10.52 -16.94 -15.94
N VAL A 381 9.50 -16.09 -15.88
CA VAL A 381 8.38 -16.06 -16.84
C VAL A 381 8.22 -14.65 -17.41
N GLY A 382 8.11 -14.55 -18.73
CA GLY A 382 7.93 -13.28 -19.45
C GLY A 382 6.48 -12.98 -19.82
N PHE A 383 6.29 -11.88 -20.55
CA PHE A 383 5.00 -11.49 -21.11
C PHE A 383 4.61 -12.32 -22.36
N ASP A 384 3.36 -12.22 -22.81
CA ASP A 384 2.82 -12.97 -23.97
C ASP A 384 3.55 -12.71 -25.31
N ASP A 385 4.34 -11.63 -25.39
CA ASP A 385 5.18 -11.24 -26.54
C ASP A 385 6.64 -11.70 -26.40
N HIS A 386 6.92 -12.51 -25.37
CA HIS A 386 8.25 -13.02 -25.02
C HIS A 386 9.26 -11.93 -24.62
N SER A 387 8.75 -10.84 -24.02
CA SER A 387 9.55 -9.78 -23.38
C SER A 387 9.65 -9.93 -21.85
N LEU A 388 10.61 -9.25 -21.22
CA LEU A 388 10.70 -9.10 -19.76
C LEU A 388 10.41 -7.69 -19.23
N LYS A 389 10.57 -6.63 -20.02
CA LYS A 389 10.35 -5.22 -19.62
C LYS A 389 11.06 -4.86 -18.30
N LEU A 390 12.35 -5.21 -18.21
CA LEU A 390 13.17 -5.15 -17.00
C LEU A 390 13.07 -3.81 -16.26
N ASP A 391 13.15 -2.69 -16.99
CA ASP A 391 13.21 -1.35 -16.38
C ASP A 391 11.81 -0.72 -16.17
N GLN A 392 10.74 -1.52 -16.11
CA GLN A 392 9.38 -1.06 -15.77
C GLN A 392 9.02 -1.38 -14.32
N PRO A 393 8.19 -0.55 -13.65
CA PRO A 393 7.62 -0.86 -12.35
C PRO A 393 6.87 -2.20 -12.35
N LEU A 394 7.04 -2.99 -11.29
CA LEU A 394 6.23 -4.20 -11.09
C LEU A 394 4.85 -3.85 -10.56
N THR A 395 3.83 -4.52 -11.07
CA THR A 395 2.52 -4.60 -10.41
C THR A 395 2.45 -5.77 -9.43
N ARG A 396 1.54 -5.71 -8.46
CA ARG A 396 1.37 -6.77 -7.44
C ARG A 396 1.16 -8.16 -8.05
N GLU A 397 0.36 -8.28 -9.11
CA GLU A 397 0.15 -9.58 -9.79
C GLU A 397 1.38 -10.07 -10.56
N GLN A 398 2.21 -9.16 -11.10
CA GLN A 398 3.48 -9.52 -11.74
C GLN A 398 4.53 -9.96 -10.72
N LEU A 399 4.51 -9.36 -9.52
CA LEU A 399 5.35 -9.77 -8.40
C LEU A 399 5.00 -11.18 -7.94
N CYS A 400 3.71 -11.46 -7.68
CA CYS A 400 3.26 -12.82 -7.33
C CYS A 400 3.66 -13.83 -8.41
N LEU A 401 3.48 -13.48 -9.69
CA LEU A 401 3.85 -14.34 -10.82
C LEU A 401 5.36 -14.61 -10.89
N LEU A 402 6.21 -13.61 -10.67
CA LEU A 402 7.66 -13.81 -10.60
C LEU A 402 8.05 -14.68 -9.41
N TRP A 403 7.50 -14.42 -8.23
CA TRP A 403 7.81 -15.18 -7.03
C TRP A 403 7.44 -16.65 -7.18
N THR A 404 6.21 -16.96 -7.61
CA THR A 404 5.78 -18.34 -7.83
C THR A 404 6.57 -19.01 -8.95
N ALA A 405 6.94 -18.31 -10.02
CA ALA A 405 7.81 -18.86 -11.04
C ALA A 405 9.22 -19.19 -10.50
N TYR A 406 9.75 -18.37 -9.59
CA TYR A 406 11.08 -18.56 -9.02
C TYR A 406 11.14 -19.75 -8.05
N THR A 407 10.16 -19.85 -7.15
CA THR A 407 10.14 -20.83 -6.06
C THR A 407 9.42 -22.13 -6.43
N ASN A 408 8.37 -22.09 -7.25
CA ASN A 408 7.53 -23.26 -7.56
C ASN A 408 6.80 -23.13 -8.92
N ILE A 409 7.53 -23.03 -10.04
CA ILE A 409 6.88 -22.89 -11.36
C ILE A 409 5.93 -24.05 -11.69
N SER A 410 6.17 -25.24 -11.12
CA SER A 410 5.30 -26.41 -11.25
C SER A 410 3.86 -26.12 -10.82
N SER A 411 3.65 -25.29 -9.79
CA SER A 411 2.30 -24.92 -9.35
C SER A 411 1.54 -24.05 -10.36
N LEU A 412 2.23 -23.39 -11.30
CA LEU A 412 1.61 -22.64 -12.39
C LEU A 412 1.32 -23.51 -13.61
N LYS A 413 2.17 -24.52 -13.87
CA LYS A 413 2.07 -25.43 -15.02
C LYS A 413 1.08 -26.56 -14.80
N ASP A 414 1.13 -27.19 -13.62
CA ASP A 414 0.29 -28.30 -13.19
C ASP A 414 -0.41 -27.96 -11.86
N PRO A 415 -1.31 -26.96 -11.83
CA PRO A 415 -1.92 -26.46 -10.60
C PRO A 415 -2.84 -27.49 -9.93
N ILE A 416 -2.69 -27.65 -8.61
CA ILE A 416 -3.56 -28.50 -7.77
C ILE A 416 -5.02 -28.02 -7.82
N VAL A 417 -5.23 -26.70 -7.88
CA VAL A 417 -6.55 -26.06 -8.02
C VAL A 417 -6.78 -25.75 -9.50
N SER A 418 -7.84 -26.29 -10.11
CA SER A 418 -8.09 -26.07 -11.53
C SER A 418 -8.42 -24.60 -11.83
N PRO A 419 -8.07 -24.04 -13.00
CA PRO A 419 -8.29 -22.62 -13.32
C PRO A 419 -9.73 -22.12 -13.10
N SER A 420 -10.73 -22.99 -13.32
CA SER A 420 -12.14 -22.72 -13.03
C SER A 420 -12.45 -22.50 -11.54
N VAL A 421 -11.81 -23.25 -10.65
CA VAL A 421 -11.94 -23.11 -9.19
C VAL A 421 -11.13 -21.91 -8.72
N THR A 422 -9.94 -21.70 -9.29
CA THR A 422 -9.12 -20.51 -9.04
C THR A 422 -9.88 -19.23 -9.37
N GLN A 423 -10.50 -19.16 -10.56
CA GLN A 423 -11.35 -18.04 -10.95
C GLN A 423 -12.55 -17.87 -10.01
N THR A 424 -13.18 -18.96 -9.57
CA THR A 424 -14.32 -18.91 -8.64
C THR A 424 -13.92 -18.34 -7.28
N ASN A 425 -12.77 -18.78 -6.74
CA ASN A 425 -12.26 -18.30 -5.46
C ASN A 425 -11.82 -16.83 -5.50
N LEU A 426 -11.28 -16.36 -6.63
CA LEU A 426 -10.95 -14.95 -6.81
C LEU A 426 -12.20 -14.05 -6.77
N LEU A 427 -13.40 -14.54 -7.09
CA LEU A 427 -14.63 -13.76 -6.96
C LEU A 427 -15.05 -13.47 -5.50
N ASN A 428 -14.35 -14.03 -4.50
CA ASN A 428 -14.51 -13.62 -3.10
C ASN A 428 -13.84 -12.26 -2.80
N TYR A 429 -13.04 -11.73 -3.74
CA TYR A 429 -12.36 -10.44 -3.66
C TYR A 429 -13.01 -9.45 -4.63
N ILE A 430 -13.19 -8.20 -4.20
CA ILE A 430 -14.00 -7.18 -4.89
C ILE A 430 -13.50 -6.94 -6.33
N ASP A 431 -12.18 -6.98 -6.52
CA ASP A 431 -11.50 -6.82 -7.80
C ASP A 431 -10.80 -8.10 -8.29
N GLY A 432 -11.12 -9.29 -7.76
CA GLY A 432 -10.46 -10.54 -8.18
C GLY A 432 -10.70 -10.94 -9.63
N LYS A 433 -11.75 -10.40 -10.27
CA LYS A 433 -11.96 -10.48 -11.73
C LYS A 433 -10.93 -9.70 -12.56
N GLU A 434 -10.25 -8.73 -11.95
CA GLU A 434 -9.24 -7.87 -12.57
C GLU A 434 -7.86 -8.55 -12.61
N VAL A 435 -7.65 -9.63 -11.85
CA VAL A 435 -6.40 -10.41 -11.86
C VAL A 435 -6.20 -11.05 -13.24
N GLY A 436 -5.06 -10.72 -13.85
CA GLY A 436 -4.62 -11.18 -15.17
C GLY A 436 -5.32 -10.49 -16.34
N LYS A 437 -6.19 -9.50 -16.13
CA LYS A 437 -7.12 -8.99 -17.17
C LYS A 437 -6.43 -8.43 -18.42
N ASP A 438 -5.24 -7.87 -18.25
CA ASP A 438 -4.49 -7.17 -19.30
C ASP A 438 -3.59 -8.12 -20.11
N TYR A 439 -3.60 -9.43 -19.79
CA TYR A 439 -2.78 -10.47 -20.43
C TYR A 439 -3.64 -11.54 -21.10
N LYS A 440 -3.12 -12.14 -22.16
CA LYS A 440 -3.79 -13.25 -22.86
C LYS A 440 -3.82 -14.48 -21.98
N ASN A 441 -2.70 -14.80 -21.33
CA ASN A 441 -2.60 -15.91 -20.38
C ASN A 441 -2.99 -15.50 -18.95
N LYS A 442 -4.20 -14.93 -18.78
CA LYS A 442 -4.72 -14.48 -17.49
C LYS A 442 -4.72 -15.58 -16.42
N GLU A 443 -4.91 -16.84 -16.81
CA GLU A 443 -4.98 -17.98 -15.89
C GLU A 443 -3.68 -18.16 -15.12
N PHE A 444 -2.53 -17.85 -15.74
CA PHE A 444 -1.22 -17.91 -15.10
C PHE A 444 -1.08 -16.91 -13.94
N TYR A 445 -1.54 -15.66 -14.14
CA TYR A 445 -1.60 -14.65 -13.09
C TYR A 445 -2.59 -15.03 -11.97
N GLN A 446 -3.74 -15.60 -12.34
CA GLN A 446 -4.75 -16.04 -11.38
C GLN A 446 -4.25 -17.19 -10.50
N GLN A 447 -3.51 -18.15 -11.07
CA GLN A 447 -2.86 -19.23 -10.32
C GLN A 447 -1.68 -18.76 -9.48
N ALA A 448 -0.97 -17.71 -9.89
CA ALA A 448 0.10 -17.12 -9.10
C ALA A 448 -0.42 -16.31 -7.91
N VAL A 449 -1.49 -15.52 -8.08
CA VAL A 449 -2.00 -14.62 -7.03
C VAL A 449 -2.78 -15.38 -5.95
N LEU A 450 -3.60 -16.37 -6.33
CA LEU A 450 -4.55 -16.98 -5.39
C LEU A 450 -3.92 -17.68 -4.15
N PRO A 451 -2.77 -18.39 -4.23
CA PRO A 451 -2.18 -19.05 -3.06
C PRO A 451 -1.92 -18.09 -1.90
N PHE A 452 -1.35 -16.92 -2.18
CA PHE A 452 -1.03 -15.86 -1.19
C PHE A 452 -2.27 -15.18 -0.57
N LEU A 453 -3.48 -15.52 -1.06
CA LEU A 453 -4.75 -15.01 -0.56
C LEU A 453 -5.52 -16.03 0.29
N ILE A 454 -5.22 -17.34 0.18
CA ILE A 454 -6.03 -18.44 0.75
C ILE A 454 -5.34 -19.20 1.88
N GLY A 455 -4.01 -19.33 1.84
CA GLY A 455 -3.28 -20.20 2.79
C GLY A 455 -2.89 -19.51 4.09
N ASP A 456 -2.39 -18.29 3.98
CA ASP A 456 -1.75 -17.53 5.04
C ASP A 456 -1.93 -16.03 4.76
N ARG A 457 -1.53 -15.17 5.70
CA ARG A 457 -1.68 -13.71 5.54
C ARG A 457 -0.61 -13.05 4.66
N GLU A 458 0.13 -13.77 3.80
CA GLU A 458 1.29 -13.19 3.06
C GLU A 458 0.95 -11.88 2.34
N TYR A 459 -0.08 -11.93 1.50
CA TYR A 459 -0.50 -10.78 0.72
C TYR A 459 -0.96 -9.64 1.64
N ARG A 460 -1.57 -9.96 2.78
CA ARG A 460 -2.00 -8.96 3.78
C ARG A 460 -0.81 -8.34 4.54
N GLN A 461 0.17 -9.14 4.95
CA GLN A 461 1.33 -8.68 5.71
C GLN A 461 2.10 -7.59 4.94
N VAL A 462 2.31 -7.80 3.64
CA VAL A 462 2.98 -6.86 2.74
C VAL A 462 2.05 -5.74 2.28
N PHE A 463 0.90 -6.07 1.68
CA PHE A 463 0.08 -5.11 0.95
C PHE A 463 -1.07 -4.49 1.76
N GLY A 464 -1.28 -4.92 3.01
CA GLY A 464 -2.34 -4.47 3.92
C GLY A 464 -3.64 -5.24 3.77
N TYR A 465 -4.71 -4.79 4.45
CA TYR A 465 -6.04 -5.41 4.36
C TYR A 465 -6.54 -5.56 2.91
N VAL A 466 -6.95 -6.77 2.52
CA VAL A 466 -7.16 -7.17 1.12
C VAL A 466 -8.56 -7.73 0.77
N PRO A 467 -9.64 -6.96 0.98
CA PRO A 467 -10.90 -7.17 0.25
C PRO A 467 -10.73 -6.75 -1.23
N HIS A 468 -9.79 -5.83 -1.48
CA HIS A 468 -9.21 -5.51 -2.77
C HIS A 468 -7.79 -6.09 -2.85
N ILE A 469 -7.51 -6.83 -3.92
CA ILE A 469 -6.18 -7.32 -4.26
C ILE A 469 -5.36 -6.15 -4.84
N GLN A 470 -5.99 -5.29 -5.63
CA GLN A 470 -5.35 -4.25 -6.43
C GLN A 470 -4.27 -4.82 -7.39
N PRO A 471 -4.59 -5.80 -8.24
CA PRO A 471 -3.57 -6.57 -8.98
C PRO A 471 -2.67 -5.74 -9.89
N GLN A 472 -3.18 -4.63 -10.44
CA GLN A 472 -2.43 -3.68 -11.27
C GLN A 472 -1.75 -2.54 -10.48
N ALA A 473 -1.85 -2.49 -9.14
CA ALA A 473 -1.13 -1.49 -8.36
C ALA A 473 0.39 -1.73 -8.44
N GLU A 474 1.16 -0.67 -8.65
CA GLU A 474 2.62 -0.69 -8.61
C GLU A 474 3.13 -1.01 -7.19
N VAL A 475 4.21 -1.77 -7.11
CA VAL A 475 4.82 -2.23 -5.86
C VAL A 475 5.95 -1.30 -5.44
N SER A 476 5.93 -0.83 -4.20
CA SER A 476 7.04 -0.06 -3.60
C SER A 476 8.24 -0.93 -3.25
N ARG A 477 9.43 -0.33 -3.21
CA ARG A 477 10.68 -0.99 -2.78
C ARG A 477 10.59 -1.56 -1.35
N ALA A 478 9.83 -0.90 -0.46
CA ALA A 478 9.52 -1.44 0.86
C ALA A 478 8.66 -2.71 0.79
N GLU A 479 7.51 -2.69 0.09
CA GLU A 479 6.64 -3.86 -0.07
C GLU A 479 7.41 -5.04 -0.68
N ALA A 480 8.23 -4.79 -1.70
CA ALA A 480 9.07 -5.81 -2.32
C ALA A 480 10.11 -6.41 -1.36
N ALA A 481 10.74 -5.58 -0.51
CA ALA A 481 11.66 -6.07 0.52
C ALA A 481 10.95 -6.93 1.57
N GLN A 482 9.75 -6.53 2.02
CA GLN A 482 8.93 -7.36 2.91
C GLN A 482 8.59 -8.70 2.26
N TRP A 483 8.20 -8.71 0.99
CA TRP A 483 7.85 -9.93 0.28
C TRP A 483 9.01 -10.93 0.19
N ILE A 484 10.19 -10.45 -0.20
CA ILE A 484 11.38 -11.30 -0.33
C ILE A 484 11.77 -11.88 1.03
N VAL A 485 11.90 -11.03 2.05
CA VAL A 485 12.36 -11.47 3.38
C VAL A 485 11.37 -12.41 4.05
N LYS A 486 10.06 -12.09 4.06
CA LYS A 486 9.07 -12.88 4.79
C LYS A 486 8.77 -14.24 4.16
N PHE A 487 8.98 -14.40 2.86
CA PHE A 487 8.54 -15.61 2.13
C PHE A 487 9.68 -16.48 1.61
N THR A 488 10.93 -16.14 1.94
CA THR A 488 12.08 -17.05 1.83
C THR A 488 12.20 -17.98 3.05
N ASP A 489 11.84 -17.51 4.26
CA ASP A 489 12.18 -18.19 5.52
C ASP A 489 11.12 -19.21 6.01
N LYS A 490 10.16 -19.61 5.16
CA LYS A 490 9.01 -20.47 5.55
C LYS A 490 9.15 -21.98 5.29
N ASP A 491 10.25 -22.45 4.71
CA ASP A 491 10.45 -23.85 4.28
C ASP A 491 11.45 -24.65 5.17
N ASP A 492 11.26 -24.65 6.50
CA ASP A 492 12.02 -25.47 7.50
C ASP A 492 11.10 -26.42 8.30
#